data_AF-A0A1B8VE73-F1
#
_entry.id   AF-A0A1B8VE73-F1
#
_cell.length_a   1.000
_cell.length_b   1.000
_cell.length_c   1.000
_cell.angle_alpha   90.00
_cell.angle_beta   90.00
_cell.angle_gamma   90.00
#
_symmetry.space_group_name_H-M   'P 1'
#
loop_
_entity.id
_entity.type
_entity.pdbx_description
1 polymer ?
#
loop_
_entity_poly.entity_id
_entity_poly.type
_entity_poly.pdbx_seq_one_letter_code
_entity_poly.pdbx_strand_id
1 'polypeptide(L)' 'MAFTKEMVEELDLLALYDLENSQAGLKVHHDASAETVAAAERLHAKGLIDQQDGGYLTSLGLDAAEHAQVLLGILRG' A
#
# COMPACT_ATOMS: atom_id res chain seq x y z
N MET A 1 -9.31 -5.93 18.20
CA MET A 1 -9.90 -5.61 16.88
C MET A 1 -9.30 -6.54 15.84
N ALA A 2 -9.99 -6.79 14.72
CA ALA A 2 -9.51 -7.69 13.67
C ALA A 2 -8.29 -7.13 12.89
N PHE A 3 -8.17 -5.80 12.80
CA PHE A 3 -7.01 -5.12 12.21
C PHE A 3 -6.27 -4.31 13.27
N THR A 4 -4.93 -4.31 13.21
CA THR A 4 -4.08 -3.41 14.01
C THR A 4 -3.92 -2.07 13.30
N LYS A 5 -3.48 -1.02 14.02
CA LYS A 5 -3.20 0.30 13.43
C LYS A 5 -2.20 0.17 12.26
N GLU A 6 -1.18 -0.67 12.42
CA GLU A 6 -0.16 -0.90 11.42
C GLU A 6 -0.72 -1.52 10.13
N MET A 7 -1.69 -2.44 10.26
CA MET A 7 -2.37 -3.05 9.11
C MET A 7 -3.26 -2.04 8.39
N VAL A 8 -3.93 -1.15 9.12
CA VAL A 8 -4.75 -0.09 8.51
C VAL A 8 -3.85 0.88 7.74
N GLU A 9 -2.69 1.24 8.28
CA GLU A 9 -1.70 2.08 7.57
C GLU A 9 -1.18 1.42 6.29
N GLU A 10 -0.94 0.09 6.32
CA GLU A 10 -0.56 -0.68 5.14
C GLU A 10 -1.66 -0.70 4.08
N LEU A 11 -2.92 -0.87 4.49
CA LEU A 11 -4.10 -0.82 3.63
C LEU A 11 -4.29 0.57 2.99
N ASP A 12 -4.15 1.63 3.77
CA ASP A 12 -4.21 3.01 3.27
C ASP A 12 -3.13 3.26 2.22
N LEU A 13 -1.90 2.79 2.47
CA LEU A 13 -0.80 2.92 1.50
C LEU A 13 -1.07 2.14 0.21
N LEU A 14 -1.56 0.89 0.31
CA LEU A 14 -1.95 0.09 -0.85
C LEU A 14 -3.09 0.74 -1.67
N ALA A 15 -4.00 1.45 -0.99
CA ALA A 15 -5.10 2.16 -1.64
C ALA A 15 -4.66 3.41 -2.42
N LEU A 16 -3.44 3.91 -2.19
CA LEU A 16 -2.88 5.05 -2.92
C LEU A 16 -2.24 4.66 -4.25
N TYR A 17 -1.94 3.38 -4.48
CA TYR A 17 -1.38 2.92 -5.74
C TYR A 17 -2.41 3.00 -6.86
N ASP A 18 -1.96 3.46 -8.03
CA ASP A 18 -2.75 3.43 -9.25
C ASP A 18 -2.62 2.05 -9.91
N LEU A 19 -3.67 1.22 -9.78
CA LEU A 19 -3.72 -0.11 -10.37
C LEU A 19 -4.00 -0.10 -11.87
N GLU A 20 -4.61 0.96 -12.39
CA GLU A 20 -4.87 1.11 -13.83
C GLU A 20 -3.57 1.43 -14.58
N ASN A 21 -2.59 2.01 -13.88
CA ASN A 21 -1.30 2.33 -14.43
C ASN A 21 -0.16 1.62 -13.68
N SER A 22 0.15 0.40 -14.10
CA SER A 22 1.27 -0.38 -13.55
C SER A 22 2.65 0.27 -13.70
N GLN A 23 2.78 1.34 -14.50
CA GLN A 23 4.00 2.15 -14.60
C GLN A 23 4.01 3.35 -13.65
N ALA A 24 2.87 3.68 -13.03
CA ALA A 24 2.74 4.69 -11.98
C ALA A 24 3.06 4.07 -10.62
N GLY A 25 4.33 3.72 -10.42
CA GLY A 25 4.84 3.38 -9.09
C GLY A 25 4.56 4.52 -8.10
N LEU A 26 4.31 4.19 -6.82
CA LEU A 26 3.94 5.16 -5.80
C LEU A 26 5.20 5.63 -5.07
N LYS A 27 5.79 6.74 -5.50
CA LYS A 27 6.93 7.28 -4.76
C LYS A 27 6.45 7.94 -3.46
N VAL A 28 6.70 7.30 -2.32
CA VAL A 28 6.48 7.91 -1.01
C VAL A 28 7.49 9.05 -0.90
N HIS A 29 7.00 10.28 -1.05
CA HIS A 29 7.83 11.45 -0.86
C HIS A 29 8.38 11.44 0.56
N HIS A 30 9.62 11.89 0.74
CA HIS A 30 10.30 11.94 2.04
C HIS A 30 9.62 12.89 3.06
N ASP A 31 8.57 13.61 2.63
CA ASP A 31 7.64 14.41 3.45
C ASP A 31 6.46 13.58 4.01
N ALA A 32 6.36 12.30 3.66
CA ALA A 32 5.34 11.42 4.20
C ALA A 32 5.55 11.20 5.71
N SER A 33 4.45 10.97 6.45
CA SER A 33 4.56 10.77 7.88
C SER A 33 5.40 9.55 8.21
N ALA A 34 6.01 9.54 9.41
CA ALA A 34 6.79 8.39 9.87
C ALA A 34 5.99 7.07 9.86
N GLU A 35 4.65 7.17 9.97
CA GLU A 35 3.74 6.04 9.88
C GLU A 35 3.65 5.49 8.45
N THR A 36 3.60 6.36 7.44
CA THR A 36 3.61 5.96 6.03
C THR A 36 4.93 5.29 5.65
N VAL A 37 6.06 5.84 6.10
CA VAL A 37 7.38 5.24 5.87
C VAL A 37 7.47 3.87 6.53
N ALA A 38 7.04 3.75 7.79
CA ALA A 38 7.03 2.47 8.48
C ALA A 38 6.07 1.46 7.82
N ALA A 39 4.94 1.91 7.27
CA ALA A 39 4.03 1.06 6.51
C ALA A 39 4.66 0.55 5.21
N ALA A 40 5.36 1.42 4.47
CA ALA A 40 6.09 1.03 3.27
C ALA A 40 7.18 0.01 3.58
N GLU A 41 7.97 0.23 4.64
CA GLU A 41 8.98 -0.74 5.10
C GLU A 41 8.37 -2.10 5.44
N ARG A 42 7.21 -2.14 6.11
CA ARG A 42 6.49 -3.39 6.43
C ARG A 42 5.97 -4.09 5.17
N LEU A 43 5.40 -3.34 4.22
CA LEU A 43 4.96 -3.89 2.93
C LEU A 43 6.14 -4.47 2.14
N HIS A 44 7.29 -3.79 2.16
CA HIS A 44 8.51 -4.25 1.52
C HIS A 44 9.05 -5.52 2.20
N ALA A 45 9.07 -5.56 3.54
CA ALA A 45 9.45 -6.75 4.29
C ALA A 45 8.54 -7.96 4.00
N LYS A 46 7.27 -7.72 3.64
CA LYS A 46 6.30 -8.73 3.19
C LYS A 46 6.44 -9.09 1.71
N GLY A 47 7.28 -8.40 0.95
CA GLY A 47 7.48 -8.60 -0.49
C GLY A 47 6.32 -8.09 -1.34
N LEU A 48 5.49 -7.18 -0.82
CA LEU A 48 4.36 -6.58 -1.54
C LEU A 48 4.82 -5.43 -2.44
N ILE A 49 5.90 -4.76 -2.08
CA ILE A 49 6.50 -3.68 -2.87
C ILE A 49 7.99 -3.95 -3.08
N ASP A 50 8.56 -3.43 -4.16
CA ASP A 50 9.99 -3.66 -4.49
C ASP A 50 10.95 -2.72 -3.74
N GLN A 51 10.46 -1.59 -3.23
CA GLN A 51 11.29 -0.59 -2.52
C GLN A 51 10.66 -0.17 -1.20
N GLN A 52 11.51 0.15 -0.22
CA GLN A 52 11.09 0.60 1.11
C GLN A 52 10.39 1.96 1.12
N ASP A 53 10.52 2.75 0.04
CA ASP A 53 9.92 4.07 -0.17
C ASP A 53 8.72 4.03 -1.15
N GLY A 54 8.11 2.86 -1.37
CA GLY A 54 6.86 2.74 -2.12
C GLY A 54 6.99 2.47 -3.62
N GLY A 55 8.19 2.24 -4.15
CA GLY A 55 8.49 1.98 -5.58
C GLY A 55 7.37 1.35 -6.44
N TYR A 56 7.49 0.07 -6.77
CA TYR A 56 6.47 -0.65 -7.54
C TYR A 56 5.84 -1.77 -6.72
N LEU A 57 4.57 -2.05 -6.99
CA LEU A 57 3.92 -3.25 -6.48
C LEU A 57 4.52 -4.49 -7.14
N THR A 58 4.79 -5.51 -6.35
CA THR A 58 5.06 -6.85 -6.87
C THR A 58 3.75 -7.49 -7.33
N SER A 59 3.81 -8.67 -7.95
CA SER A 59 2.57 -9.41 -8.32
C SER A 59 1.66 -9.65 -7.10
N LEU A 60 2.23 -9.98 -5.95
CA LEU A 60 1.46 -10.17 -4.71
C LEU A 60 0.94 -8.84 -4.16
N GLY A 61 1.72 -7.76 -4.28
CA GLY A 61 1.28 -6.42 -3.91
C GLY A 61 0.11 -5.92 -4.74
N LEU A 62 0.12 -6.21 -6.04
CA LEU A 62 -0.95 -5.84 -6.97
C LEU A 62 -2.26 -6.50 -6.55
N ASP A 63 -2.24 -7.81 -6.30
CA ASP A 63 -3.41 -8.53 -5.79
C ASP A 63 -3.88 -7.92 -4.46
N ALA A 64 -2.96 -7.68 -3.51
CA ALA A 64 -3.32 -7.10 -2.21
C ALA A 64 -3.95 -5.70 -2.33
N ALA A 65 -3.39 -4.85 -3.20
CA ALA A 65 -3.90 -3.51 -3.46
C ALA A 65 -5.27 -3.53 -4.15
N GLU A 66 -5.48 -4.44 -5.11
CA GLU A 66 -6.79 -4.62 -5.75
C GLU A 66 -7.86 -5.00 -4.71
N HIS A 67 -7.59 -6.00 -3.88
CA HIS A 67 -8.52 -6.41 -2.83
C HIS A 67 -8.78 -5.29 -1.81
N ALA A 68 -7.74 -4.53 -1.45
CA ALA A 68 -7.85 -3.38 -0.56
C ALA A 68 -8.76 -2.29 -1.14
N GLN A 69 -8.54 -1.91 -2.42
CA GLN A 69 -9.34 -0.87 -3.09
C GLN A 69 -10.79 -1.32 -3.30
N VAL A 70 -11.01 -2.58 -3.68
CA VAL A 70 -12.36 -3.15 -3.79
C VAL A 70 -13.08 -3.10 -2.44
N LEU A 71 -12.42 -3.55 -1.37
CA LEU A 71 -12.98 -3.52 -0.02
C LEU A 71 -13.28 -2.07 0.41
N LEU A 72 -12.37 -1.13 0.18
CA LEU A 72 -12.57 0.28 0.47
C LEU A 72 -13.73 0.88 -0.33
N GLY A 73 -13.86 0.53 -1.61
CA GLY A 73 -14.98 0.93 -2.45
C GLY A 73 -16.32 0.43 -1.90
N ILE A 74 -16.38 -0.81 -1.43
CA ILE A 74 -17.56 -1.38 -0.78
C ILE A 74 -17.89 -0.65 0.53
N LEU A 75 -16.87 -0.37 1.35
CA LEU A 75 -17.04 0.33 2.64
C LEU A 75 -17.41 1.81 2.50
N ARG A 76 -17.04 2.46 1.39
CA ARG A 76 -17.37 3.85 1.06
C ARG A 76 -18.75 4.03 0.41
N GLY A 77 -19.48 2.92 0.16
CA GLY A 77 -20.75 2.86 -0.57
C GLY A 77 -21.73 3.99 -0.29
#